data_AF-A0A1I0NWM1-F1
#
_entry.id   AF-A0A1I0NWM1-F1
#
_cell.length_a   1.000
_cell.length_b   1.000
_cell.length_c   1.000
_cell.angle_alpha   90.00
_cell.angle_beta   90.00
_cell.angle_gamma   90.00
#
_symmetry.space_group_name_H-M   'P 1'
#
loop_
_entity.id
_entity.type
_entity.pdbx_description
1 polymer ?
#
loop_
_entity_poly.entity_id
_entity_poly.type
_entity_poly.pdbx_seq_one_letter_code
_entity_poly.pdbx_strand_id
1 'polypeptide(L)'
;MSDNDDIARLTAENDSLRAELEETNQGVLALYAELDKQAEQLRQASELKSRFLSYMSHEFRTPLGSILSIARLMADGMDGPLNGEQQKQVSFVANAARELSDMVDDLLDLAKIEAGRITISPAWFELMDLFSALRGTFRPIVDATEADLIFEDPEHMPKLYTDDKKLAQILRNFISNALKFTPRGEIRVSAQLEGDDRVRFAVSDTGIGIPEELQGALFEDFTQVDSPLQKRLRGTGLGLSICRQFAHLLGGEVGVVSHPGKGSVFHVVLPLKLSSESNDAS
;
A
#
# COMPACT_ATOMS: atom_id res chain seq x y z
N MET A 1 41.63 -54.28 -36.71
CA MET A 1 41.90 -54.21 -35.26
C MET A 1 41.64 -52.81 -34.70
N SER A 2 41.95 -51.73 -35.43
CA SER A 2 41.62 -50.33 -35.03
C SER A 2 40.13 -50.09 -34.74
N ASP A 3 39.23 -50.47 -35.65
CA ASP A 3 37.80 -50.13 -35.53
C ASP A 3 37.10 -50.78 -34.32
N ASN A 4 37.60 -51.93 -33.84
CA ASN A 4 37.00 -52.63 -32.70
C ASN A 4 37.43 -52.03 -31.36
N ASP A 5 38.64 -51.46 -31.30
CA ASP A 5 39.13 -50.70 -30.14
C ASP A 5 38.45 -49.32 -30.07
N ASP A 6 38.17 -48.68 -31.20
CA ASP A 6 37.45 -47.40 -31.25
C ASP A 6 35.97 -47.56 -30.82
N ILE A 7 35.30 -48.64 -31.25
CA ILE A 7 33.94 -48.96 -30.78
C ILE A 7 33.93 -49.20 -29.27
N ALA A 8 34.88 -49.98 -28.76
CA ALA A 8 34.98 -50.27 -27.32
C ALA A 8 35.21 -49.00 -26.49
N ARG A 9 36.03 -48.06 -26.98
CA ARG A 9 36.29 -46.77 -26.34
C ARG A 9 35.03 -45.90 -26.31
N LEU A 10 34.30 -45.82 -27.42
CA LEU A 10 33.06 -45.05 -27.52
C LEU A 10 31.93 -45.62 -26.66
N THR A 11 31.80 -46.96 -26.53
CA THR A 11 30.83 -47.54 -25.58
C THR A 11 31.18 -47.23 -24.14
N ALA A 12 32.45 -47.33 -23.75
CA ALA A 12 32.88 -46.99 -22.39
C ALA A 12 32.65 -45.49 -22.07
N GLU A 13 32.88 -44.60 -23.04
CA GLU A 13 32.61 -43.17 -22.91
C GLU A 13 31.10 -42.88 -22.80
N ASN A 14 30.27 -43.55 -23.60
CA ASN A 14 28.80 -43.43 -23.52
C ASN A 14 28.26 -43.91 -22.17
N ASP A 15 28.76 -45.04 -21.67
CA ASP A 15 28.35 -45.59 -20.38
C ASP A 15 28.75 -44.67 -19.23
N SER A 16 29.94 -44.07 -19.30
CA SER A 16 30.38 -43.05 -18.34
C SER A 16 29.49 -41.81 -18.36
N LEU A 17 29.17 -41.28 -19.55
CA LEU A 17 28.29 -40.11 -19.69
C LEU A 17 26.87 -40.41 -19.22
N ARG A 18 26.36 -41.62 -19.45
CA ARG A 18 25.05 -42.05 -18.95
C ARG A 18 25.02 -42.11 -17.44
N ALA A 19 26.06 -42.66 -16.82
CA ALA A 19 26.18 -42.71 -15.36
C ALA A 19 26.24 -41.29 -14.76
N GLU A 20 27.03 -40.39 -15.34
CA GLU A 20 27.11 -38.98 -14.91
C GLU A 20 25.78 -38.24 -15.07
N LEU A 21 25.07 -38.46 -16.19
CA LEU A 21 23.73 -37.90 -16.43
C LEU A 21 22.68 -38.43 -15.44
N GLU A 22 22.77 -39.70 -15.08
CA GLU A 22 21.87 -40.33 -14.12
C GLU A 22 22.12 -39.80 -12.70
N GLU A 23 23.38 -39.60 -12.32
CA GLU A 23 23.78 -38.96 -11.06
C GLU A 23 23.31 -37.50 -10.99
N THR A 24 23.52 -36.71 -12.05
CA THR A 24 23.03 -35.32 -12.10
C THR A 24 21.51 -35.25 -12.06
N ASN A 25 20.80 -36.13 -12.76
CA ASN A 25 19.34 -36.19 -12.70
C ASN A 25 18.83 -36.52 -11.29
N GLN A 26 19.46 -37.47 -10.60
CA GLN A 26 19.12 -37.76 -9.20
C GLN A 26 19.38 -36.56 -8.29
N GLY A 27 20.51 -35.86 -8.48
CA GLY A 27 20.84 -34.64 -7.75
C GLY A 27 19.82 -33.52 -7.97
N VAL A 28 19.38 -33.32 -9.22
CA VAL A 28 18.34 -32.35 -9.57
C VAL A 28 17.00 -32.71 -8.95
N LEU A 29 16.58 -33.98 -9.00
CA LEU A 29 15.33 -34.43 -8.36
C LEU A 29 15.34 -34.24 -6.84
N ALA A 30 16.47 -34.53 -6.18
CA ALA A 30 16.62 -34.28 -4.75
C ALA A 30 16.55 -32.78 -4.41
N LEU A 31 17.15 -31.92 -5.24
CA LEU A 31 17.07 -30.47 -5.09
C LEU A 31 15.64 -29.95 -5.27
N TYR A 32 14.90 -30.45 -6.26
CA TYR A 32 13.50 -30.10 -6.44
C TYR A 32 12.63 -30.51 -5.25
N ALA A 33 12.84 -31.71 -4.68
CA ALA A 33 12.11 -32.17 -3.51
C ALA A 33 12.39 -31.31 -2.27
N GLU A 34 13.65 -30.91 -2.05
CA GLU A 34 14.02 -30.02 -0.94
C GLU A 34 13.46 -28.61 -1.16
N LEU A 35 13.50 -28.09 -2.39
CA LEU A 35 12.91 -26.80 -2.74
C LEU A 35 11.39 -26.78 -2.48
N ASP A 36 10.68 -27.82 -2.89
CA ASP A 36 9.23 -27.93 -2.70
C ASP A 36 8.86 -28.01 -1.20
N LYS A 37 9.64 -28.76 -0.42
CA LYS A 37 9.50 -28.81 1.04
C LYS A 37 9.74 -27.45 1.69
N GLN A 38 10.77 -26.72 1.29
CA GLN A 38 11.05 -25.37 1.80
C GLN A 38 9.96 -24.38 1.41
N ALA A 39 9.46 -24.46 0.17
CA ALA A 39 8.34 -23.64 -0.31
C ALA A 39 7.07 -23.89 0.52
N GLU A 40 6.77 -25.15 0.84
CA GLU A 40 5.62 -25.50 1.67
C GLU A 40 5.77 -25.03 3.12
N GLN A 41 6.96 -25.16 3.72
CA GLN A 41 7.24 -24.61 5.05
C GLN A 41 7.08 -23.09 5.09
N LEU A 42 7.58 -22.39 4.06
CA LEU A 42 7.44 -20.95 3.94
C LEU A 42 5.97 -20.53 3.79
N ARG A 43 5.20 -21.27 2.98
CA ARG A 43 3.76 -21.05 2.81
C ARG A 43 3.04 -21.19 4.15
N GLN A 44 3.26 -22.27 4.89
CA GLN A 44 2.66 -22.50 6.21
C GLN A 44 3.04 -21.41 7.22
N ALA A 45 4.30 -20.98 7.24
CA ALA A 45 4.75 -19.88 8.11
C ALA A 45 4.04 -18.55 7.75
N SER A 46 3.91 -18.24 6.46
CA SER A 46 3.18 -17.07 5.98
C SER A 46 1.69 -17.12 6.37
N GLU A 47 1.06 -18.30 6.23
CA GLU A 47 -0.34 -18.49 6.62
C GLU A 47 -0.56 -18.26 8.11
N LEU A 48 0.32 -18.80 8.96
CA LEU A 48 0.29 -18.62 10.41
C LEU A 48 0.49 -17.15 10.79
N LYS A 49 1.47 -16.46 10.18
CA LYS A 49 1.71 -15.02 10.36
C LYS A 49 0.46 -14.21 10.03
N SER A 50 -0.17 -14.49 8.89
CA SER A 50 -1.38 -13.79 8.43
C SER A 50 -2.58 -14.04 9.35
N ARG A 51 -2.79 -15.29 9.81
CA ARG A 51 -3.85 -15.62 10.78
C ARG A 51 -3.63 -14.93 12.12
N PHE A 52 -2.40 -14.94 12.63
CA PHE A 52 -2.04 -14.27 13.87
C PHE A 52 -2.30 -12.77 13.81
N LEU A 53 -1.87 -12.10 12.73
CA LEU A 53 -2.10 -10.66 12.55
C LEU A 53 -3.59 -10.33 12.43
N SER A 54 -4.35 -11.12 11.66
CA SER A 54 -5.81 -10.97 11.55
C SER A 54 -6.52 -11.09 12.90
N TYR A 55 -6.12 -12.07 13.73
CA TYR A 55 -6.68 -12.26 15.06
C TYR A 55 -6.33 -11.10 15.99
N MET A 56 -5.05 -10.72 16.06
CA MET A 56 -4.58 -9.62 16.91
C MET A 56 -5.26 -8.28 16.58
N SER A 57 -5.50 -8.00 15.30
CA SER A 57 -6.22 -6.79 14.92
C SER A 57 -7.67 -6.76 15.42
N HIS A 58 -8.38 -7.89 15.36
CA HIS A 58 -9.72 -7.97 15.91
C HIS A 58 -9.72 -7.68 17.44
N GLU A 59 -8.74 -8.25 18.14
CA GLU A 59 -8.54 -8.03 19.57
C GLU A 59 -8.12 -6.59 19.91
N PHE A 60 -7.44 -5.87 19.00
CA PHE A 60 -7.12 -4.45 19.18
C PHE A 60 -8.26 -3.51 18.77
N ARG A 61 -9.04 -3.84 17.74
CA ARG A 61 -10.13 -2.97 17.25
C ARG A 61 -11.22 -2.78 18.31
N THR A 62 -11.53 -3.82 19.07
CA THR A 62 -12.56 -3.76 20.13
C THR A 62 -12.25 -2.74 21.25
N PRO A 63 -11.09 -2.79 21.92
CA PRO A 63 -10.74 -1.80 22.94
C PRO A 63 -10.53 -0.40 22.36
N LEU A 64 -9.97 -0.26 21.15
CA LEU A 64 -9.83 1.04 20.49
C LEU A 64 -11.18 1.68 20.15
N GLY A 65 -12.12 0.88 19.64
CA GLY A 65 -13.49 1.33 19.37
C GLY A 65 -14.20 1.81 20.64
N SER A 66 -13.96 1.13 21.77
CA SER A 66 -14.49 1.54 23.07
C SER A 66 -13.91 2.88 23.54
N ILE A 67 -12.58 3.05 23.44
CA ILE A 67 -11.89 4.32 23.77
C ILE A 67 -12.43 5.48 22.91
N LEU A 68 -12.54 5.26 21.59
CA LEU A 68 -13.06 6.26 20.65
C LEU A 68 -14.52 6.61 20.96
N SER A 69 -15.35 5.61 21.28
CA SER A 69 -16.76 5.83 21.60
C SER A 69 -16.91 6.66 22.87
N ILE A 70 -16.19 6.32 23.94
CA ILE A 70 -16.22 7.08 25.20
C ILE A 70 -15.68 8.49 24.99
N ALA A 71 -14.57 8.65 24.27
CA ALA A 71 -14.01 9.97 24.00
C ALA A 71 -14.99 10.86 23.19
N ARG A 72 -15.75 10.27 22.26
CA ARG A 72 -16.82 10.98 21.53
C ARG A 72 -17.98 11.37 22.45
N LEU A 73 -18.48 10.45 23.27
CA LEU A 73 -19.56 10.75 24.23
C LEU A 73 -19.18 11.91 25.17
N MET A 74 -17.93 11.92 25.66
CA MET A 74 -17.40 13.00 26.47
C MET A 74 -17.28 14.32 25.69
N ALA A 75 -16.79 14.27 24.45
CA ALA A 75 -16.64 15.45 23.60
C ALA A 75 -18.00 16.07 23.23
N ASP A 76 -19.03 15.25 23.04
CA ASP A 76 -20.40 15.65 22.73
C ASP A 76 -21.15 16.19 23.96
N GLY A 77 -20.53 16.12 25.16
CA GLY A 77 -21.09 16.62 26.40
C GLY A 77 -22.26 15.79 26.94
N MET A 78 -22.41 14.54 26.49
CA MET A 78 -23.53 13.67 26.89
C MET A 78 -23.53 13.33 28.38
N ASP A 79 -22.34 13.26 29.00
CA ASP A 79 -22.14 13.03 30.44
C ASP A 79 -21.88 14.34 31.23
N GLY A 80 -22.18 15.49 30.62
CA GLY A 80 -22.00 16.82 31.21
C GLY A 80 -20.91 17.66 30.53
N PRO A 81 -20.84 18.96 30.84
CA PRO A 81 -19.90 19.87 30.20
C PRO A 81 -18.46 19.61 30.65
N LEU A 82 -17.55 19.54 29.67
CA LEU A 82 -16.11 19.53 29.92
C LEU A 82 -15.60 20.96 30.08
N ASN A 83 -14.65 21.17 30.98
CA ASN A 83 -13.87 22.40 30.99
C ASN A 83 -12.87 22.42 29.81
N GLY A 84 -12.31 23.59 29.50
CA GLY A 84 -11.44 23.76 28.33
C GLY A 84 -10.17 22.90 28.34
N GLU A 85 -9.66 22.50 29.50
CA GLU A 85 -8.51 21.60 29.60
C GLU A 85 -8.91 20.14 29.39
N GLN A 86 -10.03 19.71 29.99
CA GLN A 86 -10.62 18.39 29.79
C GLN A 86 -10.97 18.15 28.32
N GLN A 87 -11.52 19.15 27.63
CA GLN A 87 -11.84 19.04 26.20
C GLN A 87 -10.59 18.81 25.34
N LYS A 88 -9.46 19.47 25.68
CA LYS A 88 -8.16 19.22 25.04
C LYS A 88 -7.65 17.82 25.33
N GLN A 89 -7.76 17.34 26.57
CA GLN A 89 -7.33 15.99 26.96
C GLN A 89 -8.15 14.91 26.25
N VAL A 90 -9.48 15.05 26.19
CA VAL A 90 -10.37 14.13 25.47
C VAL A 90 -10.05 14.12 23.98
N SER A 91 -9.82 15.28 23.38
CA SER A 91 -9.38 15.37 21.98
C SER A 91 -8.05 14.67 21.74
N PHE A 92 -7.08 14.81 22.66
CA PHE A 92 -5.80 14.11 22.57
C PHE A 92 -5.97 12.59 22.63
N VAL A 93 -6.77 12.07 23.57
CA VAL A 93 -7.06 10.63 23.68
C VAL A 93 -7.76 10.11 22.42
N ALA A 94 -8.75 10.84 21.91
CA ALA A 94 -9.48 10.46 20.69
C ALA A 94 -8.55 10.39 19.47
N ASN A 95 -7.65 11.35 19.32
CA ASN A 95 -6.69 11.39 18.22
C ASN A 95 -5.69 10.23 18.32
N ALA A 96 -5.11 10.00 19.51
CA ALA A 96 -4.18 8.88 19.72
C ALA A 96 -4.83 7.51 19.47
N ALA A 97 -6.09 7.32 19.91
CA ALA A 97 -6.83 6.08 19.66
C ALA A 97 -7.14 5.87 18.18
N ARG A 98 -7.39 6.96 17.43
CA ARG A 98 -7.60 6.91 15.98
C ARG A 98 -6.31 6.55 15.25
N GLU A 99 -5.20 7.22 15.57
CA GLU A 99 -3.89 6.92 14.99
C GLU A 99 -3.49 5.45 15.21
N LEU A 100 -3.75 4.91 16.39
CA LEU A 100 -3.48 3.50 16.68
C LEU A 100 -4.42 2.55 15.93
N SER A 101 -5.69 2.92 15.75
CA SER A 101 -6.63 2.14 14.93
C SER A 101 -6.17 2.10 13.47
N ASP A 102 -5.80 3.24 12.91
CA ASP A 102 -5.31 3.35 11.53
C ASP A 102 -4.02 2.52 11.36
N MET A 103 -3.12 2.54 12.34
CA MET A 103 -1.90 1.71 12.34
C MET A 103 -2.19 0.20 12.36
N VAL A 104 -3.18 -0.23 13.15
CA VAL A 104 -3.61 -1.63 13.21
C VAL A 104 -4.23 -2.06 11.88
N ASP A 105 -5.01 -1.18 11.24
CA ASP A 105 -5.60 -1.44 9.94
C ASP A 105 -4.53 -1.49 8.83
N ASP A 106 -3.56 -0.58 8.83
CA ASP A 106 -2.40 -0.60 7.93
C ASP A 106 -1.61 -1.91 8.05
N LEU A 107 -1.30 -2.35 9.28
CA LEU A 107 -0.56 -3.58 9.53
C LEU A 107 -1.32 -4.81 9.01
N LEU A 108 -2.64 -4.83 9.14
CA LEU A 108 -3.46 -5.89 8.58
C LEU A 108 -3.46 -5.91 7.06
N ASP A 109 -3.59 -4.74 6.44
CA ASP A 109 -3.59 -4.65 4.99
C ASP A 109 -2.25 -5.14 4.45
N LEU A 110 -1.13 -4.74 5.05
CA LEU A 110 0.19 -5.28 4.72
C LEU A 110 0.24 -6.81 4.89
N ALA A 111 -0.25 -7.35 6.00
CA ALA A 111 -0.28 -8.79 6.26
C ALA A 111 -1.10 -9.58 5.22
N LYS A 112 -2.19 -9.00 4.72
CA LYS A 112 -3.01 -9.60 3.67
C LYS A 112 -2.34 -9.52 2.31
N ILE A 113 -1.64 -8.42 2.02
CA ILE A 113 -0.86 -8.23 0.79
C ILE A 113 0.25 -9.27 0.71
N GLU A 114 1.09 -9.36 1.75
CA GLU A 114 2.22 -10.32 1.79
C GLU A 114 1.76 -11.78 1.67
N ALA A 115 0.58 -12.09 2.18
CA ALA A 115 -0.01 -13.43 2.08
C ALA A 115 -0.72 -13.69 0.74
N GLY A 116 -0.79 -12.72 -0.17
CA GLY A 116 -1.55 -12.82 -1.43
C GLY A 116 -3.07 -12.96 -1.22
N ARG A 117 -3.59 -12.53 -0.06
CA ARG A 117 -5.00 -12.72 0.35
C ARG A 117 -5.88 -11.50 0.09
N ILE A 118 -5.35 -10.44 -0.51
CA ILE A 118 -6.19 -9.31 -0.91
C ILE A 118 -7.00 -9.69 -2.15
N THR A 119 -8.32 -9.70 -1.97
CA THR A 119 -9.26 -9.81 -3.08
C THR A 119 -9.52 -8.44 -3.65
N ILE A 120 -9.25 -8.27 -4.95
CA ILE A 120 -9.64 -7.08 -5.71
C ILE A 120 -11.08 -7.29 -6.17
N SER A 121 -11.92 -6.26 -6.07
CA SER A 121 -13.30 -6.29 -6.56
C SER A 121 -13.51 -5.22 -7.64
N PRO A 122 -13.06 -5.46 -8.89
CA PRO A 122 -13.14 -4.45 -9.94
C PRO A 122 -14.58 -4.15 -10.33
N ALA A 123 -14.91 -2.86 -10.42
CA ALA A 123 -16.20 -2.37 -10.86
C ALA A 123 -16.04 -1.18 -11.80
N TRP A 124 -17.05 -0.93 -12.63
CA TRP A 124 -17.13 0.30 -13.39
C TRP A 124 -17.61 1.44 -12.49
N PHE A 125 -16.88 2.54 -12.45
CA PHE A 125 -17.29 3.75 -11.73
C PHE A 125 -16.86 5.02 -12.47
N GLU A 126 -17.54 6.13 -12.13
CA GLU A 126 -17.21 7.47 -12.62
C GLU A 126 -16.19 8.13 -11.68
N LEU A 127 -15.16 8.77 -12.24
CA LEU A 127 -14.15 9.48 -11.43
C LEU A 127 -14.77 10.60 -10.57
N MET A 128 -15.86 11.21 -11.05
CA MET A 128 -16.61 12.23 -10.32
C MET A 128 -17.15 11.72 -8.98
N ASP A 129 -17.62 10.47 -8.93
CA ASP A 129 -18.16 9.86 -7.70
C ASP A 129 -17.05 9.65 -6.67
N LEU A 130 -15.89 9.16 -7.13
CA LEU A 130 -14.69 8.99 -6.31
C LEU A 130 -14.22 10.32 -5.72
N PHE A 131 -14.13 11.37 -6.55
CA PHE A 131 -13.68 12.70 -6.11
C PHE A 131 -14.68 13.33 -5.14
N SER A 132 -15.97 13.13 -5.36
CA SER A 132 -17.03 13.59 -4.45
C SER A 132 -16.95 12.90 -3.09
N ALA A 133 -16.72 11.60 -3.05
CA ALA A 133 -16.54 10.83 -1.82
C ALA A 133 -15.30 11.28 -1.03
N LEU A 134 -14.17 11.49 -1.72
CA LEU A 134 -12.94 12.00 -1.11
C LEU A 134 -13.14 13.41 -0.55
N ARG A 135 -13.78 14.30 -1.32
CA ARG A 135 -14.11 15.67 -0.88
C ARG A 135 -14.97 15.66 0.39
N GLY A 136 -16.00 14.80 0.45
CA GLY A 136 -16.83 14.64 1.64
C GLY A 136 -16.05 14.14 2.87
N THR A 137 -15.08 13.25 2.66
CA THR A 137 -14.24 12.69 3.73
C THR A 137 -13.33 13.74 4.37
N PHE A 138 -12.71 14.61 3.56
CA PHE A 138 -11.72 15.57 4.03
C PHE A 138 -12.29 16.94 4.41
N ARG A 139 -13.53 17.27 4.03
CA ARG A 139 -14.18 18.55 4.36
C ARG A 139 -14.03 18.98 5.84
N PRO A 140 -14.31 18.13 6.85
CA PRO A 140 -14.18 18.53 8.25
C PRO A 140 -12.73 18.80 8.69
N ILE A 141 -11.76 18.19 8.01
CA ILE A 141 -10.32 18.35 8.30
C ILE A 141 -9.83 19.67 7.71
N VAL A 142 -10.23 19.96 6.48
CA VAL A 142 -9.89 21.20 5.77
C VAL A 142 -10.44 22.41 6.52
N ASP A 143 -11.69 22.35 6.97
CA ASP A 143 -12.34 23.41 7.77
C ASP A 143 -11.57 23.73 9.09
N ALA A 144 -10.74 22.79 9.56
CA ALA A 144 -9.92 22.93 10.76
C ALA A 144 -8.45 23.31 10.46
N THR A 145 -8.05 23.44 9.19
CA THR A 145 -6.69 23.73 8.75
C THR A 145 -6.62 25.06 7.99
N GLU A 146 -5.44 25.65 7.87
CA GLU A 146 -5.22 26.87 7.06
C GLU A 146 -4.77 26.54 5.62
N ALA A 147 -4.97 25.29 5.16
CA ALA A 147 -4.62 24.84 3.83
C ALA A 147 -5.86 24.62 2.98
N ASP A 148 -5.82 25.06 1.72
CA ASP A 148 -6.89 24.87 0.76
C ASP A 148 -6.77 23.47 0.12
N LEU A 149 -7.86 22.70 0.11
CA LEU A 149 -7.94 21.43 -0.60
C LEU A 149 -8.85 21.56 -1.82
N ILE A 150 -8.24 21.49 -3.00
CA ILE A 150 -8.88 21.70 -4.30
C ILE A 150 -8.93 20.37 -5.04
N PHE A 151 -10.13 19.98 -5.48
CA PHE A 151 -10.32 18.87 -6.41
C PHE A 151 -10.57 19.47 -7.80
N GLU A 152 -9.71 19.15 -8.76
CA GLU A 152 -9.92 19.50 -10.15
C GLU A 152 -10.94 18.55 -10.75
N ASP A 153 -11.97 19.11 -11.37
CA ASP A 153 -13.01 18.28 -11.96
C ASP A 153 -12.41 17.45 -13.12
N PRO A 154 -12.60 16.12 -13.12
CA PRO A 154 -12.07 15.23 -14.14
C PRO A 154 -12.91 15.34 -15.43
N GLU A 155 -12.86 16.50 -16.09
CA GLU A 155 -13.61 16.73 -17.33
C GLU A 155 -13.16 15.76 -18.43
N HIS A 156 -14.12 15.19 -19.15
CA HIS A 156 -13.90 14.25 -20.27
C HIS A 156 -13.20 12.94 -19.90
N MET A 157 -13.15 12.55 -18.63
CA MET A 157 -12.60 11.26 -18.23
C MET A 157 -13.57 10.11 -18.53
N PRO A 158 -13.11 9.00 -19.15
CA PRO A 158 -13.93 7.81 -19.32
C PRO A 158 -14.17 7.12 -17.97
N LYS A 159 -15.19 6.25 -17.93
CA LYS A 159 -15.38 5.34 -16.80
C LYS A 159 -14.13 4.48 -16.59
N LEU A 160 -13.82 4.22 -15.32
CA LEU A 160 -12.72 3.36 -14.92
C LEU A 160 -13.24 1.99 -14.51
N TYR A 161 -12.57 0.92 -14.92
CA TYR A 161 -12.83 -0.43 -14.43
C TYR A 161 -11.68 -0.89 -13.53
N THR A 162 -11.83 -0.70 -12.22
CA THR A 162 -10.83 -1.09 -11.20
C THR A 162 -11.51 -1.19 -9.83
N ASP A 163 -10.76 -1.45 -8.76
CA ASP A 163 -11.27 -1.41 -7.39
C ASP A 163 -11.18 0.01 -6.83
N ASP A 164 -12.32 0.71 -6.85
CA ASP A 164 -12.49 2.09 -6.40
C ASP A 164 -12.11 2.28 -4.93
N LYS A 165 -12.34 1.27 -4.07
CA LYS A 165 -12.02 1.34 -2.64
C LYS A 165 -10.52 1.36 -2.40
N LYS A 166 -9.77 0.53 -3.14
CA LYS A 166 -8.31 0.45 -3.08
C LYS A 166 -7.68 1.72 -3.64
N LEU A 167 -8.17 2.22 -4.79
CA LEU A 167 -7.76 3.51 -5.32
C LEU A 167 -8.05 4.67 -4.34
N ALA A 168 -9.25 4.70 -3.76
CA ALA A 168 -9.61 5.71 -2.76
C ALA A 168 -8.69 5.65 -1.52
N GLN A 169 -8.20 4.47 -1.15
CA GLN A 169 -7.25 4.31 -0.05
C GLN A 169 -5.89 4.92 -0.39
N ILE A 170 -5.40 4.71 -1.62
CA ILE A 170 -4.18 5.36 -2.11
C ILE A 170 -4.33 6.90 -2.04
N LEU A 171 -5.42 7.42 -2.60
CA LEU A 171 -5.65 8.87 -2.64
C LEU A 171 -5.86 9.47 -1.25
N ARG A 172 -6.58 8.79 -0.34
CA ARG A 172 -6.71 9.23 1.06
C ARG A 172 -5.34 9.34 1.73
N ASN A 173 -4.44 8.38 1.52
CA ASN A 173 -3.11 8.43 2.11
C ASN A 173 -2.28 9.59 1.53
N PHE A 174 -2.33 9.82 0.22
CA PHE A 174 -1.66 10.96 -0.41
C PHE A 174 -2.20 12.30 0.11
N ILE A 175 -3.52 12.48 0.16
CA ILE A 175 -4.16 13.71 0.67
C ILE A 175 -3.86 13.93 2.16
N SER A 176 -3.91 12.87 2.98
CA SER A 176 -3.57 12.94 4.40
C SER A 176 -2.12 13.39 4.61
N ASN A 177 -1.18 12.84 3.85
CA ASN A 177 0.21 13.27 3.88
C ASN A 177 0.37 14.73 3.43
N ALA A 178 -0.31 15.14 2.35
CA ALA A 178 -0.28 16.52 1.87
C ALA A 178 -0.79 17.52 2.94
N LEU A 179 -1.93 17.23 3.58
CA LEU A 179 -2.50 18.04 4.68
C LEU A 179 -1.57 18.09 5.89
N LYS A 180 -0.94 16.97 6.21
CA LYS A 180 0.00 16.86 7.33
C LYS A 180 1.26 17.71 7.12
N PHE A 181 1.76 17.79 5.89
CA PHE A 181 3.03 18.46 5.56
C PHE A 181 2.87 19.84 4.91
N THR A 182 1.63 20.31 4.79
CA THR A 182 1.27 21.65 4.30
C THR A 182 0.40 22.36 5.33
N PRO A 183 1.01 22.95 6.39
CA PRO A 183 0.23 23.66 7.41
C PRO A 183 -0.56 24.85 6.87
N ARG A 184 -0.04 25.48 5.81
CA ARG A 184 -0.60 26.62 5.08
C ARG A 184 -0.25 26.48 3.60
N GLY A 185 -1.18 26.81 2.71
CA GLY A 185 -0.95 26.76 1.27
C GLY A 185 -2.06 26.00 0.55
N GLU A 186 -1.71 25.35 -0.56
CA GLU A 186 -2.67 24.68 -1.44
C GLU A 186 -2.32 23.20 -1.61
N ILE A 187 -3.35 22.37 -1.63
CA ILE A 187 -3.30 20.95 -1.98
C ILE A 187 -4.29 20.71 -3.10
N ARG A 188 -3.84 20.09 -4.19
CA ARG A 188 -4.59 19.91 -5.43
C ARG A 188 -4.65 18.45 -5.81
N VAL A 189 -5.87 17.93 -5.96
CA VAL A 189 -6.15 16.57 -6.41
C VAL A 189 -6.63 16.62 -7.85
N SER A 190 -5.96 15.89 -8.74
CA SER A 190 -6.22 15.89 -10.18
C SER A 190 -6.21 14.47 -10.75
N ALA A 191 -6.88 14.30 -11.89
CA ALA A 191 -6.81 13.09 -12.70
C ALA A 191 -6.65 13.49 -14.18
N GLN A 192 -5.71 12.87 -14.88
CA GLN A 192 -5.41 13.14 -16.27
C GLN A 192 -5.18 11.83 -17.03
N LEU A 193 -5.60 11.76 -18.29
CA LEU A 193 -5.22 10.66 -19.17
C LEU A 193 -3.72 10.70 -19.46
N GLU A 194 -3.07 9.55 -19.38
CA GLU A 194 -1.67 9.37 -19.74
C GLU A 194 -1.61 8.40 -20.92
N GLY A 195 -1.64 8.95 -22.14
CA GLY A 195 -1.86 8.15 -23.35
C GLY A 195 -3.32 7.75 -23.53
N ASP A 196 -3.55 6.60 -24.17
CA ASP A 196 -4.89 6.17 -24.59
C ASP A 196 -5.56 5.19 -23.60
N ASP A 197 -4.78 4.54 -22.73
CA ASP A 197 -5.23 3.41 -21.91
C ASP A 197 -4.93 3.55 -20.42
N ARG A 198 -4.37 4.68 -19.98
CA ARG A 198 -3.99 4.92 -18.58
C ARG A 198 -4.49 6.26 -18.06
N VAL A 199 -4.66 6.31 -16.74
CA VAL A 199 -5.00 7.51 -15.98
C VAL A 199 -3.96 7.73 -14.89
N ARG A 200 -3.48 8.96 -14.80
CA ARG A 200 -2.66 9.46 -13.71
C ARG A 200 -3.53 10.22 -12.74
N PHE A 201 -3.58 9.78 -11.49
CA PHE A 201 -4.10 10.56 -10.38
C PHE A 201 -2.94 11.21 -9.65
N ALA A 202 -3.03 12.50 -9.34
CA ALA A 202 -1.98 13.23 -8.64
C ALA A 202 -2.52 14.08 -7.49
N VAL A 203 -1.77 14.11 -6.40
CA VAL A 203 -1.97 15.00 -5.25
C VAL A 203 -0.72 15.88 -5.15
N SER A 204 -0.88 17.15 -5.50
CA SER A 204 0.15 18.18 -5.40
C SER A 204 -0.04 18.97 -4.13
N ASP A 205 1.04 19.28 -3.41
CA ASP A 205 1.04 20.13 -2.23
C ASP A 205 2.10 21.23 -2.36
N THR A 206 1.92 22.35 -1.63
CA THR A 206 2.91 23.43 -1.53
C THR A 206 3.69 23.39 -0.22
N GLY A 207 3.83 22.21 0.38
CA GLY A 207 4.39 21.99 1.70
C GLY A 207 5.92 22.03 1.75
N ILE A 208 6.48 21.36 2.76
CA ILE A 208 7.92 21.38 3.06
C ILE A 208 8.80 20.78 1.94
N GLY A 209 8.24 19.95 1.07
CA GLY A 209 8.98 19.17 0.09
C GLY A 209 9.93 18.13 0.69
N ILE A 210 10.53 17.30 -0.17
CA ILE A 210 11.34 16.14 0.21
C ILE A 210 12.66 16.16 -0.57
N PRO A 211 13.82 16.05 0.10
CA PRO A 211 15.12 15.89 -0.56
C PRO A 211 15.17 14.67 -1.49
N GLU A 212 15.84 14.81 -2.63
CA GLU A 212 15.89 13.79 -3.70
C GLU A 212 16.45 12.45 -3.19
N GLU A 213 17.47 12.51 -2.34
CA GLU A 213 18.11 11.34 -1.74
C GLU A 213 17.19 10.50 -0.85
N LEU A 214 16.06 11.07 -0.41
CA LEU A 214 15.09 10.38 0.43
C LEU A 214 13.89 9.85 -0.36
N GLN A 215 13.67 10.33 -1.58
CA GLN A 215 12.48 10.00 -2.37
C GLN A 215 12.43 8.51 -2.73
N GLY A 216 13.58 7.89 -3.02
CA GLY A 216 13.66 6.46 -3.37
C GLY A 216 13.18 5.52 -2.26
N ALA A 217 13.35 5.91 -0.99
CA ALA A 217 13.01 5.08 0.16
C ALA A 217 11.57 5.31 0.69
N LEU A 218 10.84 6.32 0.19
CA LEU A 218 9.52 6.70 0.73
C LEU A 218 8.46 5.60 0.64
N PHE A 219 8.61 4.67 -0.30
CA PHE A 219 7.67 3.57 -0.51
C PHE A 219 8.14 2.26 0.12
N GLU A 220 9.26 2.25 0.84
CA GLU A 220 9.74 1.11 1.62
C GLU A 220 9.00 1.01 2.96
N ASP A 221 8.85 -0.22 3.46
CA ASP A 221 8.12 -0.47 4.71
C ASP A 221 8.87 0.13 5.90
N PHE A 222 8.12 0.79 6.79
CA PHE A 222 8.63 1.40 8.03
C PHE A 222 9.62 2.55 7.82
N THR A 223 9.81 3.02 6.58
CA THR A 223 10.66 4.18 6.32
C THR A 223 10.01 5.46 6.84
N GLN A 224 10.77 6.19 7.66
CA GLN A 224 10.40 7.52 8.13
C GLN A 224 11.57 8.46 7.84
N VAL A 225 11.27 9.62 7.24
CA VAL A 225 12.29 10.65 7.03
C VAL A 225 12.59 11.36 8.35
N ASP A 226 13.86 11.40 8.72
CA ASP A 226 14.36 12.03 9.95
C ASP A 226 14.54 13.56 9.78
N SER A 227 13.44 14.31 9.61
CA SER A 227 13.46 15.78 9.68
C SER A 227 13.02 16.29 11.07
N PRO A 228 13.64 17.34 11.63
CA PRO A 228 13.20 17.98 12.88
C PRO A 228 11.72 18.40 12.87
N LEU A 229 11.17 18.77 11.69
CA LEU A 229 9.75 19.08 11.49
C LEU A 229 8.87 17.82 11.45
N GLN A 230 9.39 16.69 10.94
CA GLN A 230 8.69 15.40 10.92
C GLN A 230 8.67 14.68 12.27
N LYS A 231 9.61 14.98 13.19
CA LYS A 231 9.61 14.42 14.56
C LYS A 231 8.36 14.76 15.37
N ARG A 232 7.68 15.88 15.07
CA ARG A 232 6.38 16.25 15.67
C ARG A 232 5.18 15.61 14.97
N LEU A 233 5.36 15.13 13.75
CA LEU A 233 4.32 14.64 12.84
C LEU A 233 4.62 13.18 12.48
N ARG A 234 4.83 12.32 13.49
CA ARG A 234 5.13 10.89 13.25
C ARG A 234 3.95 10.20 12.55
N GLY A 235 4.25 9.35 11.58
CA GLY A 235 3.29 8.44 10.94
C GLY A 235 3.75 7.00 11.13
N THR A 236 2.99 6.02 10.63
CA THR A 236 3.31 4.60 10.75
C THR A 236 4.50 4.18 9.86
N GLY A 237 4.74 4.91 8.77
CA GLY A 237 5.69 4.52 7.73
C GLY A 237 5.18 3.39 6.83
N LEU A 238 3.91 3.00 6.96
CA LEU A 238 3.28 1.93 6.17
C LEU A 238 2.36 2.47 5.07
N GLY A 239 1.79 3.67 5.24
CA GLY A 239 0.80 4.20 4.31
C GLY A 239 1.28 4.25 2.86
N LEU A 240 2.50 4.74 2.60
CA LEU A 240 3.05 4.82 1.23
C LEU A 240 3.44 3.46 0.67
N SER A 241 3.97 2.54 1.47
CA SER A 241 4.32 1.20 1.00
C SER A 241 3.07 0.37 0.64
N ILE A 242 2.01 0.50 1.44
CA ILE A 242 0.68 -0.05 1.13
C ILE A 242 0.12 0.57 -0.17
N CYS A 243 0.32 1.87 -0.41
CA CYS A 243 -0.09 2.50 -1.67
C CYS A 243 0.62 1.87 -2.88
N ARG A 244 1.92 1.60 -2.77
CA ARG A 244 2.69 0.93 -3.83
C ARG A 244 2.14 -0.46 -4.12
N GLN A 245 1.81 -1.23 -3.09
CA GLN A 245 1.26 -2.57 -3.23
C GLN A 245 -0.14 -2.57 -3.85
N PHE A 246 -1.02 -1.65 -3.42
CA PHE A 246 -2.32 -1.50 -4.06
C PHE A 246 -2.20 -1.06 -5.52
N ALA A 247 -1.33 -0.11 -5.85
CA ALA A 247 -1.13 0.27 -7.24
C ALA A 247 -0.68 -0.92 -8.10
N HIS A 248 0.25 -1.73 -7.59
CA HIS A 248 0.70 -2.94 -8.28
C HIS A 248 -0.44 -3.95 -8.49
N LEU A 249 -1.25 -4.21 -7.46
CA LEU A 249 -2.45 -5.04 -7.56
C LEU A 249 -3.46 -4.51 -8.58
N LEU A 250 -3.57 -3.19 -8.72
CA LEU A 250 -4.41 -2.53 -9.72
C LEU A 250 -3.73 -2.37 -11.08
N GLY A 251 -2.62 -3.08 -11.34
CA GLY A 251 -1.92 -3.08 -12.64
C GLY A 251 -1.16 -1.79 -12.95
N GLY A 252 -0.83 -1.01 -11.93
CA GLY A 252 -0.22 0.31 -12.05
C GLY A 252 0.97 0.53 -11.11
N GLU A 253 1.34 1.80 -10.97
CA GLU A 253 2.51 2.20 -10.19
C GLU A 253 2.30 3.54 -9.48
N VAL A 254 3.05 3.76 -8.40
CA VAL A 254 3.08 5.03 -7.67
C VAL A 254 4.42 5.72 -7.89
N GLY A 255 4.40 7.05 -7.80
CA GLY A 255 5.60 7.86 -7.88
C GLY A 255 5.48 9.15 -7.10
N VAL A 256 6.61 9.85 -6.98
CA VAL A 256 6.71 11.16 -6.33
C VAL A 256 7.65 12.06 -7.11
N VAL A 257 7.31 13.33 -7.19
CA VAL A 257 8.22 14.40 -7.62
C VAL A 257 8.19 15.46 -6.54
N SER A 258 9.32 15.76 -5.92
CA SER A 258 9.37 16.72 -4.81
C SER A 258 10.65 17.53 -4.81
N HIS A 259 10.56 18.76 -4.31
CA HIS A 259 11.73 19.62 -4.10
C HIS A 259 11.61 20.31 -2.74
N PRO A 260 12.69 20.34 -1.92
CA PRO A 260 12.68 21.03 -0.63
C PRO A 260 12.19 22.47 -0.75
N GLY A 261 11.19 22.82 0.07
CA GLY A 261 10.56 24.15 0.13
C GLY A 261 9.60 24.50 -1.01
N LYS A 262 9.36 23.59 -1.96
CA LYS A 262 8.41 23.79 -3.07
C LYS A 262 7.20 22.85 -3.03
N GLY A 263 7.14 21.96 -2.05
CA GLY A 263 6.11 20.93 -1.93
C GLY A 263 6.39 19.66 -2.72
N SER A 264 5.38 18.81 -2.86
CA SER A 264 5.49 17.47 -3.45
C SER A 264 4.30 17.14 -4.35
N VAL A 265 4.52 16.26 -5.32
CA VAL A 265 3.49 15.68 -6.17
C VAL A 265 3.56 14.16 -6.05
N PHE A 266 2.67 13.59 -5.26
CA PHE A 266 2.46 12.14 -5.21
C PHE A 266 1.47 11.73 -6.28
N HIS A 267 1.77 10.67 -7.02
CA HIS A 267 0.90 10.21 -8.09
C HIS A 267 0.79 8.69 -8.13
N VAL A 268 -0.32 8.23 -8.69
CA VAL A 268 -0.56 6.82 -9.07
C VAL A 268 -1.04 6.78 -10.51
N VAL A 269 -0.45 5.90 -11.31
CA VAL A 269 -0.82 5.66 -12.71
C VAL A 269 -1.44 4.28 -12.81
N LEU A 270 -2.71 4.21 -13.25
CA LEU A 270 -3.46 2.97 -13.38
C LEU A 270 -3.97 2.79 -14.82
N PRO A 271 -4.16 1.54 -15.30
CA PRO A 271 -4.87 1.30 -16.53
C PRO A 271 -6.34 1.73 -16.42
N LEU A 272 -6.94 2.19 -17.53
CA LEU A 272 -8.35 2.56 -17.60
C LEU A 272 -9.28 1.37 -17.31
N LYS A 273 -8.81 0.18 -17.69
CA LYS A 273 -9.48 -1.09 -17.45
C LYS A 273 -8.47 -2.08 -16.89
N LEU A 274 -8.67 -2.48 -15.64
CA LEU A 274 -7.93 -3.57 -15.04
C LEU A 274 -8.17 -4.83 -15.86
N SER A 275 -7.07 -5.41 -16.38
CA SER A 275 -7.13 -6.71 -17.03
C SER A 275 -7.52 -7.75 -16.00
N SER A 276 -8.63 -8.46 -16.24
CA SER A 276 -8.89 -9.69 -15.50
C SER A 276 -7.82 -10.69 -15.94
N GLU A 277 -6.76 -10.86 -15.17
CA GLU A 277 -6.01 -12.11 -15.25
C GLU A 277 -6.97 -13.20 -14.79
N SER A 278 -7.45 -13.97 -15.77
CA SER A 278 -8.04 -15.28 -15.57
C SER A 278 -7.08 -16.08 -14.70
N ASN A 279 -7.51 -16.36 -13.47
CA ASN A 279 -6.86 -17.26 -12.53
C ASN A 279 -7.01 -18.72 -13.00
N ASP A 280 -6.72 -18.99 -14.29
CA ASP A 280 -6.59 -20.32 -14.87
C ASP A 280 -5.14 -20.78 -14.64
N ALA A 281 -4.83 -21.11 -13.39
CA ALA A 281 -3.81 -22.11 -13.11
C ALA A 281 -4.53 -23.46 -13.06
N SER A 282 -4.56 -24.13 -14.21
CA SER A 282 -4.78 -25.57 -14.32
C SER A 282 -3.58 -26.35 -13.79
#